data_AF-A0A811XUM2-F1
#
_entry.id   AF-A0A811XUM2-F1
#
_cell.length_a   1.000
_cell.length_b   1.000
_cell.length_c   1.000
_cell.angle_alpha   90.00
_cell.angle_beta   90.00
_cell.angle_gamma   90.00
#
_symmetry.space_group_name_H-M   'P 1'
#
loop_
_entity.id
_entity.type
_entity.pdbx_description
1 polymer ?
#
loop_
_entity_poly.entity_id
_entity_poly.type
_entity_poly.pdbx_seq_one_letter_code
_entity_poly.pdbx_strand_id
1 'polypeptide(L)'
;MDSAPPHPGRPILYFLNGTKSCHPASPRCPCRQLHHCDWDFASCIIKGPADVTTSEQGTVSSLWLYRDPETECLGNTPLVSHSAPSQEEMHSKRKMLLLISCVLYFLFIKYHFRDEVELRLSDWFNPRKRPDVVTTTDWLAPVIWEGTFNRRVLEEYYRGQDLTIGLAVLATGRIADQYLELFMQSANKHFMTGYRVIFYIMVDAMCRLPNLEPGPLQTFQVFTIREGSREDFHLMHMKNLASHILGHIQDEVDFLFSMTANRVFQNDFGVETLGTSVAQLHAWWYFKDIKDFPYERRFRSAACILLGEGDFYYDGSVVGGTPLEILDFIQEYLEGMIHDKENGLNSTYERYLNKYFFTHKPTKLLSPEYSWDTALQLPAQIWLVKAAQCSHMCLRT
;
A
#
# COMPACT_ATOMS: atom_id res chain seq x y z
N MET A 1 -26.15 9.19 21.91
CA MET A 1 -26.06 10.65 22.03
C MET A 1 -24.72 10.91 22.70
N ASP A 2 -23.64 11.32 22.04
CA ASP A 2 -23.53 11.98 20.74
C ASP A 2 -22.30 11.50 19.98
N SER A 3 -22.51 11.30 18.69
CA SER A 3 -21.55 11.02 17.64
C SER A 3 -20.92 12.32 17.15
N ALA A 4 -19.58 12.36 17.13
CA ALA A 4 -18.82 13.38 16.41
C ALA A 4 -18.99 13.20 14.87
N PRO A 5 -18.89 14.28 14.07
CA PRO A 5 -19.25 14.25 12.66
C PRO A 5 -18.17 13.58 11.79
N PRO A 6 -18.55 12.94 10.66
CA PRO A 6 -17.58 12.35 9.74
C PRO A 6 -16.96 13.41 8.81
N HIS A 7 -15.65 13.29 8.59
CA HIS A 7 -14.92 13.96 7.50
C HIS A 7 -15.36 13.38 6.13
N PRO A 8 -15.30 14.17 5.03
CA PRO A 8 -15.86 13.77 3.75
C PRO A 8 -15.02 12.68 3.07
N GLY A 9 -15.71 11.63 2.61
CA GLY A 9 -15.14 10.36 2.15
C GLY A 9 -14.54 10.36 0.74
N ARG A 10 -13.58 9.44 0.55
CA ARG A 10 -13.20 8.86 -0.74
C ARG A 10 -14.08 7.61 -1.00
N PRO A 11 -14.42 7.28 -2.26
CA PRO A 11 -15.27 6.13 -2.54
C PRO A 11 -14.51 4.82 -2.32
N ILE A 12 -15.04 3.97 -1.44
CA ILE A 12 -14.62 2.57 -1.24
C ILE A 12 -15.46 1.70 -2.17
N LEU A 13 -14.82 0.98 -3.10
CA LEU A 13 -15.48 -0.02 -3.94
C LEU A 13 -15.61 -1.34 -3.16
N TYR A 14 -16.83 -1.80 -2.90
CA TYR A 14 -17.08 -3.14 -2.37
C TYR A 14 -17.27 -4.14 -3.53
N PHE A 15 -16.44 -5.17 -3.60
CA PHE A 15 -16.68 -6.33 -4.48
C PHE A 15 -17.59 -7.35 -3.79
N LEU A 16 -18.83 -7.49 -4.25
CA LEU A 16 -19.74 -8.55 -3.81
C LEU A 16 -19.60 -9.78 -4.72
N ASN A 17 -19.05 -10.87 -4.18
CA ASN A 17 -19.09 -12.19 -4.80
C ASN A 17 -20.47 -12.83 -4.61
N GLY A 18 -21.29 -12.84 -5.66
CA GLY A 18 -22.57 -13.55 -5.69
C GLY A 18 -22.55 -14.72 -6.68
N THR A 19 -22.43 -15.95 -6.17
CA THR A 19 -22.70 -17.18 -6.93
C THR A 19 -24.20 -17.44 -7.01
N LYS A 20 -24.76 -17.65 -8.21
CA LYS A 20 -26.08 -18.29 -8.37
C LYS A 20 -26.00 -19.47 -9.34
N SER A 21 -26.40 -20.63 -8.83
CA SER A 21 -26.61 -21.89 -9.54
C SER A 21 -27.89 -21.85 -10.37
N CYS A 22 -27.82 -22.29 -11.64
CA CYS A 22 -28.98 -22.50 -12.49
C CYS A 22 -29.36 -23.99 -12.52
N HIS A 23 -30.62 -24.32 -12.21
CA HIS A 23 -31.23 -25.62 -12.53
C HIS A 23 -32.20 -25.48 -13.73
N PRO A 24 -32.36 -26.53 -14.56
CA PRO A 24 -33.08 -26.43 -15.83
C PRO A 24 -34.57 -26.79 -15.69
N ALA A 25 -35.44 -26.10 -16.43
CA ALA A 25 -36.76 -26.59 -16.78
C ALA A 25 -37.15 -26.14 -18.20
N SER A 26 -37.64 -27.09 -18.99
CA SER A 26 -38.37 -26.88 -20.27
C SER A 26 -39.58 -27.84 -20.24
N PRO A 27 -40.50 -27.88 -21.23
CA PRO A 27 -40.88 -26.91 -22.27
C PRO A 27 -42.42 -26.76 -22.41
N ARG A 28 -42.92 -25.68 -23.05
CA ARG A 28 -44.15 -25.68 -23.88
C ARG A 28 -44.28 -24.35 -24.67
N CYS A 29 -44.31 -24.51 -25.99
CA CYS A 29 -44.35 -23.56 -27.13
C CYS A 29 -45.68 -22.75 -27.28
N PRO A 30 -45.94 -22.02 -28.41
CA PRO A 30 -45.13 -21.05 -29.20
C PRO A 30 -45.91 -19.76 -29.59
N CYS A 31 -45.22 -18.67 -29.98
CA CYS A 31 -45.48 -17.87 -31.21
C CYS A 31 -44.64 -16.57 -31.32
N ARG A 32 -43.76 -16.56 -32.34
CA ARG A 32 -43.21 -15.48 -33.20
C ARG A 32 -42.75 -14.11 -32.64
N GLN A 33 -41.41 -13.99 -32.63
CA GLN A 33 -40.56 -13.04 -33.39
C GLN A 33 -40.78 -11.51 -33.32
N LEU A 34 -39.83 -10.84 -32.66
CA LEU A 34 -38.97 -9.72 -33.10
C LEU A 34 -38.79 -8.73 -31.94
N HIS A 35 -37.64 -8.75 -31.28
CA HIS A 35 -37.19 -7.57 -30.51
C HIS A 35 -35.66 -7.42 -30.58
N HIS A 36 -35.25 -6.35 -31.26
CA HIS A 36 -34.13 -5.53 -30.86
C HIS A 36 -34.25 -5.22 -29.35
N CYS A 37 -33.17 -5.41 -28.59
CA CYS A 37 -33.04 -4.83 -27.27
C CYS A 37 -31.94 -3.78 -27.32
N ASP A 38 -32.38 -2.52 -27.29
CA ASP A 38 -31.58 -1.37 -26.92
C ASP A 38 -31.00 -1.55 -25.51
N TRP A 39 -29.74 -1.18 -25.36
CA TRP A 39 -29.07 -1.06 -24.07
C TRP A 39 -29.32 0.34 -23.51
N ASP A 40 -30.38 0.52 -22.72
CA ASP A 40 -30.52 1.67 -21.86
C ASP A 40 -29.79 1.40 -20.53
N PHE A 41 -28.59 1.93 -20.38
CA PHE A 41 -28.00 2.15 -19.05
C PHE A 41 -28.12 3.63 -18.69
N ALA A 42 -29.01 3.89 -17.73
CA ALA A 42 -29.22 5.19 -17.13
C ALA A 42 -27.92 5.72 -16.49
N SER A 43 -27.53 6.92 -16.92
CA SER A 43 -26.49 7.72 -16.29
C SER A 43 -27.00 8.24 -14.94
N CYS A 44 -26.30 7.93 -13.84
CA CYS A 44 -26.50 8.63 -12.57
C CYS A 44 -25.42 9.69 -12.41
N ILE A 45 -25.79 10.93 -12.75
CA ILE A 45 -25.09 12.17 -12.39
C ILE A 45 -25.53 12.53 -10.97
N ILE A 46 -24.60 12.58 -10.02
CA ILE A 46 -24.84 13.14 -8.69
C ILE A 46 -24.72 14.67 -8.81
N LYS A 47 -25.86 15.38 -8.74
CA LYS A 47 -25.92 16.83 -8.50
C LYS A 47 -26.08 17.09 -7.01
N GLY A 48 -25.19 17.90 -6.43
CA GLY A 48 -25.31 18.40 -5.07
C GLY A 48 -26.50 19.36 -4.89
N PRO A 49 -26.93 19.62 -3.64
CA PRO A 49 -28.07 20.47 -3.38
C PRO A 49 -27.72 21.95 -3.58
N ALA A 50 -28.59 22.65 -4.30
CA ALA A 50 -28.54 24.07 -4.54
C ALA A 50 -29.19 24.86 -3.39
N ASP A 51 -28.53 25.94 -2.99
CA ASP A 51 -29.06 27.01 -2.16
C ASP A 51 -30.28 27.68 -2.83
N VAL A 52 -31.33 27.94 -2.04
CA VAL A 52 -32.44 28.81 -2.42
C VAL A 52 -32.36 30.08 -1.59
N THR A 53 -32.03 31.18 -2.25
CA THR A 53 -32.16 32.56 -1.77
C THR A 53 -33.35 33.24 -2.45
N THR A 54 -34.31 33.73 -1.66
CA THR A 54 -35.24 34.87 -1.90
C THR A 54 -35.99 35.12 -0.60
N SER A 55 -36.44 36.31 -0.17
CA SER A 55 -36.19 37.72 -0.44
C SER A 55 -36.99 38.47 0.66
N GLU A 56 -36.54 39.66 1.05
CA GLU A 56 -37.10 40.51 2.11
C GLU A 56 -38.61 40.85 1.98
N GLN A 57 -39.29 41.03 3.13
CA GLN A 57 -40.17 42.18 3.43
C GLN A 57 -40.70 42.07 4.87
N GLY A 58 -40.49 43.12 5.67
CA GLY A 58 -40.86 43.18 7.09
C GLY A 58 -42.26 43.73 7.37
N THR A 59 -42.71 43.61 8.62
CA THR A 59 -43.44 44.66 9.33
C THR A 59 -43.57 44.35 10.83
N VAL A 60 -43.46 45.41 11.61
CA VAL A 60 -43.61 45.52 13.06
C VAL A 60 -45.11 45.64 13.41
N SER A 61 -45.57 45.05 14.52
CA SER A 61 -46.25 45.78 15.61
C SER A 61 -46.91 44.85 16.64
N SER A 62 -46.58 45.16 17.89
CA SER A 62 -47.29 44.92 19.14
C SER A 62 -48.77 45.31 19.12
N LEU A 63 -49.61 44.66 19.96
CA LEU A 63 -50.15 45.18 21.24
C LEU A 63 -51.57 44.62 21.54
N TRP A 64 -51.66 43.83 22.63
CA TRP A 64 -52.73 43.66 23.63
C TRP A 64 -54.24 43.82 23.31
N LEU A 65 -55.05 42.88 23.82
CA LEU A 65 -56.28 43.07 24.65
C LEU A 65 -56.92 41.67 24.91
N TYR A 66 -56.78 41.06 26.09
CA TYR A 66 -57.60 41.17 27.31
C TYR A 66 -58.87 40.27 27.35
N ARG A 67 -58.90 39.43 28.40
CA ARG A 67 -60.01 38.75 29.11
C ARG A 67 -60.67 37.47 28.57
N ASP A 68 -60.32 36.37 29.28
CA ASP A 68 -61.16 35.36 29.96
C ASP A 68 -62.70 35.53 29.95
N PRO A 69 -63.49 34.42 29.93
CA PRO A 69 -63.57 33.55 31.11
C PRO A 69 -63.75 32.02 30.90
N GLU A 70 -63.20 31.28 31.87
CA GLU A 70 -63.64 30.02 32.53
C GLU A 70 -64.35 28.92 31.72
N THR A 71 -63.73 27.72 31.69
CA THR A 71 -64.35 26.48 32.23
C THR A 71 -63.33 25.34 32.41
N GLU A 72 -63.08 25.02 33.68
CA GLU A 72 -63.07 23.68 34.30
C GLU A 72 -62.35 22.45 33.68
N CYS A 73 -61.37 21.95 34.46
CA CYS A 73 -61.32 20.61 35.07
C CYS A 73 -60.07 19.73 34.79
N LEU A 74 -59.19 19.70 35.81
CA LEU A 74 -58.54 18.56 36.47
C LEU A 74 -57.75 17.52 35.64
N GLY A 75 -56.43 17.50 35.87
CA GLY A 75 -55.56 16.37 35.54
C GLY A 75 -54.11 16.56 36.04
N ASN A 76 -53.84 16.17 37.28
CA ASN A 76 -52.52 16.18 37.92
C ASN A 76 -51.49 15.33 37.18
N THR A 77 -50.29 15.89 36.94
CA THR A 77 -49.03 15.13 36.77
C THR A 77 -47.93 15.81 37.61
N PRO A 78 -47.17 15.07 38.43
CA PRO A 78 -46.24 15.68 39.38
C PRO A 78 -44.91 16.08 38.74
N LEU A 79 -44.35 17.20 39.19
CA LEU A 79 -42.99 17.64 38.89
C LEU A 79 -41.97 16.58 39.32
N VAL A 80 -41.15 16.11 38.37
CA VAL A 80 -39.92 15.38 38.66
C VAL A 80 -38.92 16.37 39.27
N SER A 81 -38.59 16.16 40.54
CA SER A 81 -37.48 16.86 41.19
C SER A 81 -36.17 16.17 40.79
N HIS A 82 -35.26 16.91 40.15
CA HIS A 82 -33.88 16.48 40.02
C HIS A 82 -33.20 16.65 41.38
N SER A 83 -33.01 15.54 42.11
CA SER A 83 -32.16 15.51 43.29
C SER A 83 -30.70 15.77 42.89
N ALA A 84 -30.00 16.60 43.68
CA ALA A 84 -28.58 16.83 43.51
C ALA A 84 -27.80 15.51 43.70
N PRO A 85 -26.75 15.26 42.90
CA PRO A 85 -25.99 14.01 42.96
C PRO A 85 -25.35 13.81 44.34
N SER A 86 -25.37 12.57 44.82
CA SER A 86 -24.84 12.23 46.15
C SER A 86 -23.34 12.51 46.25
N GLN A 87 -22.83 12.77 47.46
CA GLN A 87 -21.40 13.08 47.69
C GLN A 87 -20.47 11.98 47.17
N GLU A 88 -20.90 10.71 47.22
CA GLU A 88 -20.16 9.58 46.67
C GLU A 88 -20.09 9.59 45.14
N GLU A 89 -21.19 9.96 44.47
CA GLU A 89 -21.24 10.06 43.01
C GLU A 89 -20.37 11.22 42.49
N MET A 90 -20.37 12.34 43.21
CA MET A 90 -19.50 13.48 42.92
C MET A 90 -18.02 13.13 43.14
N HIS A 91 -17.71 12.35 44.18
CA HIS A 91 -16.35 11.88 44.45
C HIS A 91 -15.85 10.89 43.39
N SER A 92 -16.70 9.99 42.91
CA SER A 92 -16.39 9.07 41.81
C SER A 92 -16.15 9.81 40.48
N LYS A 93 -17.00 10.78 40.14
CA LYS A 93 -16.84 11.63 38.94
C LYS A 93 -15.54 12.45 39.00
N ARG A 94 -15.15 12.98 40.17
CA ARG A 94 -13.87 13.68 40.36
C ARG A 94 -12.67 12.76 40.17
N LYS A 95 -12.71 11.52 40.68
CA LYS A 95 -11.66 10.53 40.48
C LYS A 95 -11.51 10.13 39.01
N MET A 96 -12.62 9.96 38.31
CA MET A 96 -12.63 9.68 36.87
C MET A 96 -12.06 10.84 36.06
N LEU A 97 -12.41 12.09 36.40
CA LEU A 97 -11.87 13.27 35.74
C LEU A 97 -10.35 13.42 35.98
N LEU A 98 -9.88 13.11 37.19
CA LEU A 98 -8.46 13.07 37.52
C LEU A 98 -7.72 11.98 36.76
N LEU A 99 -8.31 10.79 36.59
CA LEU A 99 -7.73 9.72 35.78
C LEU A 99 -7.62 10.12 34.31
N ILE A 100 -8.68 10.68 33.73
CA ILE A 100 -8.66 11.16 32.34
C ILE A 100 -7.63 12.28 32.18
N SER A 101 -7.57 13.22 33.11
CA SER A 101 -6.58 14.30 33.12
C SER A 101 -5.15 13.76 33.23
N CYS A 102 -4.91 12.78 34.11
CA CYS A 102 -3.61 12.11 34.22
C CYS A 102 -3.25 11.38 32.92
N VAL A 103 -4.18 10.64 32.31
CA VAL A 103 -3.95 9.94 31.04
C VAL A 103 -3.64 10.94 29.91
N LEU A 104 -4.41 12.01 29.80
CA LEU A 104 -4.16 13.09 28.83
C LEU A 104 -2.82 13.78 29.10
N TYR A 105 -2.45 13.98 30.37
CA TYR A 105 -1.16 14.54 30.75
C TYR A 105 0.00 13.59 30.45
N PHE A 106 -0.16 12.28 30.63
CA PHE A 106 0.82 11.27 30.23
C PHE A 106 0.93 11.15 28.70
N LEU A 107 -0.19 11.25 27.98
CA LEU A 107 -0.20 11.32 26.52
C LEU A 107 0.46 12.62 26.02
N PHE A 108 0.21 13.74 26.69
CA PHE A 108 0.82 15.03 26.40
C PHE A 108 2.32 15.00 26.70
N ILE A 109 2.75 14.46 27.83
CA ILE A 109 4.17 14.23 28.13
C ILE A 109 4.79 13.28 27.10
N LYS A 110 4.15 12.16 26.74
CA LYS A 110 4.65 11.27 25.69
C LYS A 110 4.77 11.98 24.34
N TYR A 111 3.82 12.84 24.00
CA TYR A 111 3.85 13.61 22.77
C TYR A 111 4.94 14.68 22.79
N HIS A 112 5.15 15.33 23.94
CA HIS A 112 6.03 16.49 24.08
C HIS A 112 7.49 16.14 24.44
N PHE A 113 7.72 14.96 25.03
CA PHE A 113 9.06 14.39 25.32
C PHE A 113 9.46 13.28 24.34
N ARG A 114 8.64 12.99 23.33
CA ARG A 114 9.13 12.32 22.14
C ARG A 114 9.94 13.36 21.37
N ASP A 115 11.19 13.56 21.82
CA ASP A 115 12.24 14.10 20.97
C ASP A 115 12.34 13.15 19.78
N GLU A 116 11.52 13.35 18.75
CA GLU A 116 11.77 12.75 17.45
C GLU A 116 13.06 13.37 16.98
N VAL A 117 14.17 12.68 17.23
CA VAL A 117 15.44 12.96 16.58
C VAL A 117 15.17 12.79 15.09
N GLU A 118 14.82 13.86 14.40
CA GLU A 118 14.55 13.84 12.97
C GLU A 118 15.83 13.38 12.26
N LEU A 119 15.82 12.14 11.73
CA LEU A 119 16.96 11.56 11.05
C LEU A 119 17.21 12.32 9.74
N ARG A 120 18.26 13.13 9.68
CA ARG A 120 18.59 13.88 8.47
C ARG A 120 19.31 12.97 7.48
N LEU A 121 19.07 13.19 6.20
CA LEU A 121 19.73 12.43 5.13
C LEU A 121 21.27 12.47 5.28
N SER A 122 21.84 13.62 5.61
CA SER A 122 23.30 13.80 5.79
C SER A 122 23.91 12.98 6.93
N ASP A 123 23.11 12.54 7.90
CA ASP A 123 23.62 11.83 9.09
C ASP A 123 24.05 10.41 8.73
N TRP A 124 23.40 9.83 7.73
CA TRP A 124 23.65 8.46 7.30
C TRP A 124 24.03 8.32 5.83
N PHE A 125 23.77 9.31 4.97
CA PHE A 125 24.03 9.22 3.53
C PHE A 125 25.15 10.17 3.08
N ASN A 126 26.15 9.63 2.38
CA ASN A 126 27.31 10.35 1.86
C ASN A 126 27.55 10.02 0.36
N PRO A 127 27.00 10.83 -0.56
CA PRO A 127 27.12 10.59 -1.99
C PRO A 127 28.56 10.72 -2.50
N ARG A 128 29.41 11.51 -1.83
CA ARG A 128 30.79 11.77 -2.26
C ARG A 128 31.70 10.52 -2.19
N LYS A 129 31.25 9.46 -1.53
CA LYS A 129 31.96 8.18 -1.46
C LYS A 129 31.92 7.39 -2.77
N ARG A 130 30.97 7.71 -3.66
CA ARG A 130 30.73 7.03 -4.93
C ARG A 130 30.65 8.02 -6.10
N PRO A 131 31.74 8.73 -6.45
CA PRO A 131 31.76 9.69 -7.54
C PRO A 131 31.63 9.03 -8.94
N ASP A 132 31.72 7.71 -9.00
CA ASP A 132 31.68 6.87 -10.19
C ASP A 132 30.26 6.55 -10.69
N VAL A 133 29.22 6.86 -9.91
CA VAL A 133 27.82 6.51 -10.16
C VAL A 133 26.88 7.65 -9.76
N VAL A 134 25.64 7.59 -10.25
CA VAL A 134 24.58 8.50 -9.80
C VAL A 134 24.12 8.08 -8.41
N THR A 135 24.36 8.95 -7.43
CA THR A 135 24.00 8.72 -6.02
C THR A 135 22.79 9.54 -5.56
N THR A 136 22.40 10.56 -6.30
CA THR A 136 21.27 11.43 -5.93
C THR A 136 20.52 11.81 -7.18
N THR A 137 19.20 11.69 -7.15
CA THR A 137 18.34 12.03 -8.29
C THR A 137 18.08 13.53 -8.37
N ASP A 138 17.51 13.99 -9.49
CA ASP A 138 17.14 15.40 -9.68
C ASP A 138 16.04 15.87 -8.71
N TRP A 139 15.26 14.93 -8.15
CA TRP A 139 14.27 15.19 -7.09
C TRP A 139 14.81 14.92 -5.68
N LEU A 140 16.14 14.84 -5.52
CA LEU A 140 16.86 14.72 -4.25
C LEU A 140 16.68 13.39 -3.51
N ALA A 141 16.18 12.34 -4.16
CA ALA A 141 16.15 11.01 -3.57
C ALA A 141 17.55 10.36 -3.59
N PRO A 142 17.97 9.69 -2.52
CA PRO A 142 19.22 8.95 -2.51
C PRO A 142 19.11 7.67 -3.35
N VAL A 143 20.14 7.40 -4.14
CA VAL A 143 20.38 6.11 -4.78
C VAL A 143 21.36 5.35 -3.89
N ILE A 144 20.89 4.27 -3.27
CA ILE A 144 21.63 3.51 -2.26
C ILE A 144 22.63 2.60 -2.96
N TRP A 145 23.90 3.00 -2.91
CA TRP A 145 25.04 2.21 -3.34
C TRP A 145 25.88 1.79 -2.14
N GLU A 146 26.56 0.66 -2.24
CA GLU A 146 27.55 0.25 -1.24
C GLU A 146 28.59 1.37 -1.02
N GLY A 147 28.86 1.67 0.26
CA GLY A 147 29.76 2.74 0.67
C GLY A 147 29.13 4.13 0.77
N THR A 148 27.87 4.33 0.32
CA THR A 148 27.17 5.63 0.44
C THR A 148 26.42 5.79 1.75
N PHE A 149 26.16 4.73 2.49
CA PHE A 149 25.36 4.79 3.71
C PHE A 149 26.15 4.36 4.96
N ASN A 150 25.78 4.92 6.12
CA ASN A 150 26.25 4.50 7.43
C ASN A 150 25.12 3.73 8.14
N ARG A 151 25.16 2.40 8.02
CA ARG A 151 24.13 1.53 8.59
C ARG A 151 24.03 1.65 10.11
N ARG A 152 25.14 1.86 10.82
CA ARG A 152 25.15 1.98 12.28
C ARG A 152 24.28 3.14 12.77
N VAL A 153 24.33 4.28 12.08
CA VAL A 153 23.50 5.45 12.41
C VAL A 153 22.01 5.14 12.20
N LEU A 154 21.67 4.46 11.10
CA LEU A 154 20.30 4.01 10.84
C LEU A 154 19.82 2.99 11.88
N GLU A 155 20.68 2.04 12.24
CA GLU A 155 20.38 1.04 13.26
C GLU A 155 20.13 1.67 14.62
N GLU A 156 20.98 2.64 15.03
CA GLU A 156 20.80 3.42 16.25
C GLU A 156 19.47 4.19 16.24
N TYR A 157 19.11 4.81 15.12
CA TYR A 157 17.85 5.52 14.96
C TYR A 157 16.64 4.60 15.09
N TYR A 158 16.65 3.44 14.43
CA TYR A 158 15.51 2.54 14.39
C TYR A 158 15.39 1.59 15.60
N ARG A 159 16.46 1.38 16.38
CA ARG A 159 16.49 0.46 17.52
C ARG A 159 15.36 0.69 18.53
N GLY A 160 14.93 1.94 18.73
CA GLY A 160 13.89 2.31 19.69
C GLY A 160 12.47 2.40 19.10
N GLN A 161 12.31 2.22 17.79
CA GLN A 161 11.03 2.45 17.09
C GLN A 161 10.18 1.19 16.95
N ASP A 162 10.71 0.04 17.39
CA ASP A 162 9.99 -1.23 17.38
C ASP A 162 9.43 -1.56 15.99
N LEU A 163 10.24 -1.38 14.94
CA LEU A 163 9.79 -1.57 13.56
C LEU A 163 9.50 -3.04 13.26
N THR A 164 8.43 -3.26 12.49
CA THR A 164 8.12 -4.52 11.84
C THR A 164 8.14 -4.33 10.33
N ILE A 165 8.89 -5.18 9.62
CA ILE A 165 9.06 -5.11 8.18
C ILE A 165 8.35 -6.29 7.54
N GLY A 166 7.48 -6.03 6.56
CA GLY A 166 6.84 -7.03 5.73
C GLY A 166 7.68 -7.37 4.50
N LEU A 167 7.71 -8.66 4.14
CA LEU A 167 8.20 -9.11 2.85
C LEU A 167 7.15 -9.97 2.15
N ALA A 168 6.45 -9.39 1.16
CA ALA A 168 5.55 -10.10 0.26
C ALA A 168 6.33 -10.86 -0.81
N VAL A 169 6.41 -12.17 -0.65
CA VAL A 169 7.18 -13.07 -1.52
C VAL A 169 6.27 -13.65 -2.58
N LEU A 170 6.58 -13.37 -3.84
CA LEU A 170 5.89 -13.89 -5.00
C LEU A 170 6.57 -15.18 -5.50
N ALA A 171 5.91 -16.32 -5.29
CA ALA A 171 6.46 -17.63 -5.60
C ALA A 171 5.38 -18.55 -6.22
N THR A 172 5.26 -18.56 -7.55
CA THR A 172 4.30 -19.45 -8.24
C THR A 172 4.95 -20.29 -9.33
N GLY A 173 4.29 -21.39 -9.67
CA GLY A 173 4.72 -22.35 -10.67
C GLY A 173 6.18 -22.74 -10.47
N ARG A 174 6.94 -22.66 -11.57
CA ARG A 174 8.38 -23.02 -11.57
C ARG A 174 9.22 -22.17 -10.64
N ILE A 175 8.83 -20.94 -10.35
CA ILE A 175 9.60 -20.08 -9.43
C ILE A 175 9.52 -20.63 -8.02
N ALA A 176 8.32 -21.03 -7.59
CA ALA A 176 8.11 -21.64 -6.28
C ALA A 176 8.91 -22.93 -6.14
N ASP A 177 8.76 -23.83 -7.12
CA ASP A 177 9.38 -25.16 -7.11
C ASP A 177 10.91 -25.11 -7.09
N GLN A 178 11.52 -24.12 -7.76
CA GLN A 178 12.98 -24.08 -7.97
C GLN A 178 13.71 -23.18 -6.97
N TYR A 179 13.07 -22.11 -6.49
CA TYR A 179 13.81 -21.03 -5.83
C TYR A 179 13.26 -20.65 -4.46
N LEU A 180 12.03 -21.01 -4.09
CA LEU A 180 11.43 -20.56 -2.83
C LEU A 180 12.27 -20.97 -1.60
N GLU A 181 12.77 -22.20 -1.55
CA GLU A 181 13.61 -22.65 -0.43
C GLU A 181 14.90 -21.84 -0.32
N LEU A 182 15.62 -21.66 -1.44
CA LEU A 182 16.87 -20.89 -1.49
C LEU A 182 16.65 -19.41 -1.15
N PHE A 183 15.54 -18.83 -1.65
CA PHE A 183 15.13 -17.48 -1.33
C PHE A 183 14.92 -17.33 0.18
N MET A 184 14.12 -18.22 0.80
CA MET A 184 13.80 -18.13 2.22
C MET A 184 15.03 -18.35 3.10
N GLN A 185 15.88 -19.33 2.77
CA GLN A 185 17.13 -19.59 3.50
C GLN A 185 18.07 -18.38 3.46
N SER A 186 18.22 -17.76 2.30
CA SER A 186 19.09 -16.58 2.14
C SER A 186 18.48 -15.32 2.78
N ALA A 187 17.16 -15.12 2.65
CA ALA A 187 16.45 -14.01 3.29
C ALA A 187 16.55 -14.08 4.81
N ASN A 188 16.38 -15.28 5.40
CA ASN A 188 16.53 -15.48 6.85
C ASN A 188 17.90 -14.98 7.37
N LYS A 189 18.95 -15.06 6.55
CA LYS A 189 20.32 -14.68 6.92
C LYS A 189 20.62 -13.19 6.70
N HIS A 190 20.01 -12.58 5.69
CA HIS A 190 20.47 -11.29 5.16
C HIS A 190 19.41 -10.19 5.12
N PHE A 191 18.13 -10.53 5.13
CA PHE A 191 17.06 -9.55 5.04
C PHE A 191 16.70 -9.02 6.43
N MET A 192 16.95 -7.73 6.65
CA MET A 192 16.57 -7.00 7.86
C MET A 192 17.01 -7.68 9.17
N THR A 193 18.22 -8.26 9.16
CA THR A 193 18.77 -8.98 10.31
C THR A 193 18.76 -8.11 11.57
N GLY A 194 18.18 -8.63 12.66
CA GLY A 194 18.04 -7.91 13.93
C GLY A 194 16.73 -7.12 14.08
N TYR A 195 15.85 -7.14 13.07
CA TYR A 195 14.53 -6.52 13.10
C TYR A 195 13.42 -7.56 13.05
N ARG A 196 12.19 -7.16 13.41
CA ARG A 196 11.02 -8.02 13.23
C ARG A 196 10.64 -8.07 11.76
N VAL A 197 10.50 -9.28 11.25
CA VAL A 197 10.11 -9.51 9.85
C VAL A 197 8.93 -10.46 9.77
N ILE A 198 7.92 -10.08 8.99
CA ILE A 198 6.81 -10.96 8.61
C ILE A 198 6.95 -11.27 7.12
N PHE A 199 7.11 -12.55 6.78
CA PHE A 199 7.12 -12.99 5.40
C PHE A 199 5.71 -13.41 4.98
N TYR A 200 5.18 -12.73 3.97
CA TYR A 200 3.89 -13.02 3.34
C TYR A 200 4.13 -13.83 2.08
N ILE A 201 4.11 -15.15 2.21
CA ILE A 201 4.51 -16.09 1.16
C ILE A 201 3.29 -16.40 0.29
N MET A 202 3.27 -15.83 -0.91
CA MET A 202 2.17 -15.98 -1.86
C MET A 202 2.50 -17.05 -2.89
N VAL A 203 1.81 -18.18 -2.79
CA VAL A 203 2.04 -19.38 -3.60
C VAL A 203 0.78 -19.83 -4.33
N ASP A 204 0.95 -20.57 -5.42
CA ASP A 204 -0.19 -21.23 -6.06
C ASP A 204 -0.76 -22.36 -5.19
N ALA A 205 -1.98 -22.79 -5.51
CA ALA A 205 -2.69 -23.81 -4.73
C ALA A 205 -2.06 -25.21 -4.76
N MET A 206 -1.21 -25.49 -5.74
CA MET A 206 -0.59 -26.80 -5.94
C MET A 206 0.87 -26.83 -5.45
N CYS A 207 1.40 -25.70 -5.00
CA CYS A 207 2.76 -25.52 -4.57
C CYS A 207 3.04 -26.36 -3.32
N ARG A 208 4.10 -27.16 -3.39
CA ARG A 208 4.63 -27.85 -2.22
C ARG A 208 5.59 -26.91 -1.51
N LEU A 209 5.15 -26.37 -0.38
CA LEU A 209 6.00 -25.53 0.45
C LEU A 209 7.21 -26.32 0.92
N PRO A 210 8.43 -25.75 0.84
CA PRO A 210 9.59 -26.33 1.49
C PRO A 210 9.41 -26.33 3.01
N ASN A 211 10.27 -27.06 3.73
CA ASN A 211 10.25 -26.99 5.19
C ASN A 211 10.83 -25.63 5.63
N LEU A 212 9.94 -24.72 6.03
CA LEU A 212 10.27 -23.35 6.37
C LEU A 212 10.33 -23.18 7.89
N GLU A 213 11.53 -22.90 8.41
CA GLU A 213 11.74 -22.56 9.82
C GLU A 213 12.06 -21.06 9.94
N PRO A 214 11.24 -20.27 10.65
CA PRO A 214 11.53 -18.87 10.88
C PRO A 214 12.78 -18.68 11.72
N GLY A 215 13.63 -17.74 11.33
CA GLY A 215 14.74 -17.29 12.17
C GLY A 215 14.29 -16.46 13.38
N PRO A 216 15.24 -16.01 14.21
CA PRO A 216 14.94 -15.08 15.29
C PRO A 216 14.24 -13.82 14.75
N LEU A 217 13.18 -13.37 15.45
CA LEU A 217 12.37 -12.19 15.08
C LEU A 217 11.61 -12.32 13.74
N GLN A 218 11.53 -13.52 13.17
CA GLN A 218 10.85 -13.76 11.90
C GLN A 218 9.57 -14.57 12.11
N THR A 219 8.54 -14.27 11.33
CA THR A 219 7.30 -15.08 11.25
C THR A 219 6.88 -15.24 9.80
N PHE A 220 6.18 -16.34 9.49
CA PHE A 220 5.70 -16.64 8.14
C PHE A 220 4.17 -16.70 8.12
N GLN A 221 3.58 -16.07 7.11
CA GLN A 221 2.17 -16.21 6.75
C GLN A 221 2.10 -16.68 5.29
N VAL A 222 1.41 -17.78 5.05
CA VAL A 222 1.30 -18.35 3.69
C VAL A 222 -0.08 -18.08 3.12
N PHE A 223 -0.11 -17.54 1.90
CA PHE A 223 -1.33 -17.23 1.17
C PHE A 223 -1.38 -18.03 -0.13
N THR A 224 -2.49 -18.72 -0.32
CA THR A 224 -2.78 -19.41 -1.57
C THR A 224 -3.46 -18.47 -2.55
N ILE A 225 -2.77 -18.16 -3.65
CA ILE A 225 -3.34 -17.46 -4.79
C ILE A 225 -4.25 -18.45 -5.52
N ARG A 226 -5.56 -18.17 -5.52
CA ARG A 226 -6.53 -18.95 -6.30
C ARG A 226 -6.41 -18.58 -7.77
N GLU A 227 -6.03 -19.55 -8.61
CA GLU A 227 -5.99 -19.36 -10.06
C GLU A 227 -7.41 -19.14 -10.61
N GLY A 228 -7.67 -17.94 -11.13
CA GLY A 228 -8.71 -17.76 -12.15
C GLY A 228 -8.13 -18.23 -13.48
N SER A 229 -8.76 -19.21 -14.13
CA SER A 229 -8.22 -19.75 -15.39
C SER A 229 -8.06 -18.62 -16.41
N ARG A 230 -6.80 -18.39 -16.84
CA ARG A 230 -6.36 -17.48 -17.93
C ARG A 230 -6.05 -16.01 -17.55
N GLU A 231 -5.99 -15.61 -16.28
CA GLU A 231 -5.51 -14.27 -15.88
C GLU A 231 -3.97 -14.16 -15.85
N ASP A 232 -3.43 -12.95 -16.05
CA ASP A 232 -2.00 -12.65 -15.94
C ASP A 232 -1.51 -12.90 -14.50
N PHE A 233 -0.35 -13.51 -14.36
CA PHE A 233 0.24 -13.84 -13.06
C PHE A 233 0.47 -12.60 -12.18
N HIS A 234 0.99 -11.51 -12.75
CA HIS A 234 1.22 -10.27 -12.01
C HIS A 234 -0.10 -9.62 -11.60
N LEU A 235 -1.14 -9.73 -12.44
CA LEU A 235 -2.48 -9.25 -12.10
C LEU A 235 -3.02 -9.96 -10.85
N MET A 236 -2.90 -11.28 -10.81
CA MET A 236 -3.35 -12.06 -9.66
C MET A 236 -2.56 -11.72 -8.40
N HIS A 237 -1.24 -11.62 -8.52
CA HIS A 237 -0.39 -11.20 -7.41
C HIS A 237 -0.82 -9.84 -6.85
N MET A 238 -0.94 -8.83 -7.70
CA MET A 238 -1.28 -7.47 -7.28
C MET A 238 -2.67 -7.39 -6.64
N LYS A 239 -3.68 -8.06 -7.20
CA LYS A 239 -5.02 -8.13 -6.59
C LYS A 239 -5.01 -8.78 -5.20
N ASN A 240 -4.30 -9.91 -5.04
CA ASN A 240 -4.20 -10.58 -3.75
C ASN A 240 -3.42 -9.73 -2.75
N LEU A 241 -2.29 -9.14 -3.17
CA LEU A 241 -1.49 -8.25 -2.33
C LEU A 241 -2.28 -7.04 -1.86
N ALA A 242 -3.03 -6.35 -2.73
CA ALA A 242 -3.92 -5.27 -2.31
C ALA A 242 -4.96 -5.74 -1.28
N SER A 243 -5.57 -6.92 -1.49
CA SER A 243 -6.53 -7.47 -0.54
C SER A 243 -5.92 -7.76 0.83
N HIS A 244 -4.68 -8.24 0.88
CA HIS A 244 -3.97 -8.52 2.12
C HIS A 244 -3.48 -7.22 2.81
N ILE A 245 -3.02 -6.24 2.03
CA ILE A 245 -2.68 -4.91 2.54
C ILE A 245 -3.87 -4.26 3.24
N LEU A 246 -5.01 -4.20 2.56
CA LEU A 246 -6.24 -3.63 3.11
C LEU A 246 -6.80 -4.46 4.28
N GLY A 247 -6.62 -5.79 4.23
CA GLY A 247 -7.19 -6.69 5.22
C GLY A 247 -6.44 -6.69 6.55
N HIS A 248 -5.11 -6.63 6.52
CA HIS A 248 -4.31 -6.76 7.74
C HIS A 248 -2.86 -6.26 7.63
N ILE A 249 -2.17 -6.36 6.48
CA ILE A 249 -0.72 -6.05 6.42
C ILE A 249 -0.45 -4.58 6.80
N GLN A 250 -1.34 -3.64 6.43
CA GLN A 250 -1.19 -2.23 6.81
C GLN A 250 -1.17 -1.98 8.33
N ASP A 251 -1.74 -2.89 9.12
CA ASP A 251 -1.80 -2.82 10.57
C ASP A 251 -0.70 -3.66 11.25
N GLU A 252 0.02 -4.47 10.48
CA GLU A 252 1.05 -5.39 10.96
C GLU A 252 2.48 -4.86 10.79
N VAL A 253 2.73 -4.03 9.78
CA VAL A 253 4.08 -3.62 9.36
C VAL A 253 4.20 -2.12 9.10
N ASP A 254 5.36 -1.56 9.41
CA ASP A 254 5.70 -0.16 9.14
C ASP A 254 6.15 0.04 7.68
N PHE A 255 6.87 -0.96 7.15
CA PHE A 255 7.36 -0.99 5.79
C PHE A 255 7.08 -2.34 5.15
N LEU A 256 6.85 -2.35 3.84
CA LEU A 256 6.58 -3.54 3.05
C LEU A 256 7.45 -3.55 1.80
N PHE A 257 8.13 -4.67 1.57
CA PHE A 257 8.73 -4.99 0.28
C PHE A 257 7.91 -6.08 -0.43
N SER A 258 7.80 -6.00 -1.75
CA SER A 258 7.36 -7.10 -2.60
C SER A 258 8.51 -7.58 -3.46
N MET A 259 8.79 -8.89 -3.42
CA MET A 259 9.89 -9.50 -4.16
C MET A 259 9.49 -10.79 -4.87
N THR A 260 10.07 -11.04 -6.04
CA THR A 260 9.96 -12.36 -6.71
C THR A 260 10.95 -13.35 -6.09
N ALA A 261 10.51 -14.59 -5.84
CA ALA A 261 11.32 -15.60 -5.15
C ALA A 261 12.48 -16.19 -5.96
N ASN A 262 12.77 -15.70 -7.17
CA ASN A 262 13.94 -16.10 -7.97
C ASN A 262 15.20 -15.27 -7.64
N ARG A 263 15.24 -14.66 -6.45
CA ARG A 263 16.36 -13.89 -5.91
C ARG A 263 17.03 -14.67 -4.78
N VAL A 264 18.34 -14.54 -4.65
CA VAL A 264 19.11 -15.09 -3.54
C VAL A 264 19.90 -13.96 -2.91
N PHE A 265 19.67 -13.74 -1.62
CA PHE A 265 20.42 -12.75 -0.85
C PHE A 265 21.85 -13.26 -0.61
N GLN A 266 22.84 -12.48 -1.03
CA GLN A 266 24.26 -12.79 -0.87
C GLN A 266 24.90 -12.00 0.26
N ASN A 267 24.36 -10.82 0.58
CA ASN A 267 24.83 -9.94 1.63
C ASN A 267 23.65 -9.15 2.24
N ASP A 268 23.92 -8.43 3.32
CA ASP A 268 22.92 -7.72 4.10
C ASP A 268 22.07 -6.75 3.27
N PHE A 269 20.76 -6.98 3.30
CA PHE A 269 19.70 -6.11 2.81
C PHE A 269 19.04 -5.48 4.03
N GLY A 270 19.46 -4.27 4.40
CA GLY A 270 19.16 -3.71 5.72
C GLY A 270 18.31 -2.45 5.70
N VAL A 271 18.26 -1.79 6.86
CA VAL A 271 17.46 -0.58 7.10
C VAL A 271 17.81 0.61 6.21
N GLU A 272 18.98 0.60 5.55
CA GLU A 272 19.33 1.60 4.54
C GLU A 272 18.35 1.64 3.36
N THR A 273 17.65 0.53 3.13
CA THR A 273 16.67 0.38 2.04
C THR A 273 15.28 0.93 2.39
N LEU A 274 14.98 1.19 3.67
CA LEU A 274 13.65 1.63 4.11
C LEU A 274 13.34 3.05 3.65
N GLY A 275 12.17 3.26 3.06
CA GLY A 275 11.69 4.57 2.61
C GLY A 275 10.20 4.53 2.39
N THR A 276 9.56 5.69 2.20
CA THR A 276 8.12 5.72 1.94
C THR A 276 7.77 5.07 0.61
N SER A 277 8.59 5.28 -0.42
CA SER A 277 8.45 4.68 -1.75
C SER A 277 9.84 4.34 -2.28
N VAL A 278 10.09 3.05 -2.54
CA VAL A 278 11.40 2.48 -2.83
C VAL A 278 11.37 1.75 -4.17
N ALA A 279 12.22 2.18 -5.09
CA ALA A 279 12.35 1.59 -6.42
C ALA A 279 13.70 0.90 -6.62
N GLN A 280 13.73 -0.23 -7.32
CA GLN A 280 14.97 -0.92 -7.69
C GLN A 280 15.43 -0.49 -9.08
N LEU A 281 16.70 -0.09 -9.25
CA LEU A 281 17.29 0.13 -10.56
C LEU A 281 17.55 -1.20 -11.27
N HIS A 282 17.18 -1.29 -12.55
CA HIS A 282 17.33 -2.52 -13.32
C HIS A 282 18.77 -2.77 -13.78
N ALA A 283 19.31 -3.97 -13.50
CA ALA A 283 20.71 -4.32 -13.76
C ALA A 283 21.15 -4.21 -15.24
N TRP A 284 20.26 -4.52 -16.19
CA TRP A 284 20.56 -4.39 -17.62
C TRP A 284 20.46 -2.97 -18.18
N TRP A 285 19.88 -2.03 -17.45
CA TRP A 285 19.50 -0.71 -17.98
C TRP A 285 20.09 0.48 -17.22
N TYR A 286 20.58 0.32 -15.99
CA TYR A 286 21.06 1.45 -15.17
C TYR A 286 22.19 2.28 -15.80
N PHE A 287 22.92 1.73 -16.77
CA PHE A 287 24.02 2.37 -17.49
C PHE A 287 23.66 2.81 -18.92
N LYS A 288 22.38 2.69 -19.32
CA LYS A 288 21.91 3.02 -20.66
C LYS A 288 21.30 4.42 -20.70
N ASP A 289 21.26 5.00 -21.90
CA ASP A 289 20.56 6.26 -22.14
C ASP A 289 19.04 6.07 -22.09
N ILE A 290 18.31 7.10 -21.65
CA ILE A 290 16.84 7.11 -21.54
C ILE A 290 16.14 6.71 -22.86
N LYS A 291 16.73 7.08 -24.00
CA LYS A 291 16.23 6.73 -25.34
C LYS A 291 16.19 5.22 -25.60
N ASP A 292 17.06 4.45 -24.94
CA ASP A 292 17.20 3.01 -25.12
C ASP A 292 16.32 2.21 -24.14
N PHE A 293 15.74 2.86 -23.14
CA PHE A 293 14.90 2.18 -22.15
C PHE A 293 13.65 1.55 -22.80
N PRO A 294 13.33 0.29 -22.46
CA PRO A 294 12.24 -0.46 -23.09
C PRO A 294 10.86 -0.12 -22.49
N TYR A 295 10.61 1.16 -22.22
CA TYR A 295 9.29 1.65 -21.82
C TYR A 295 8.22 1.33 -22.87
N GLU A 296 6.97 1.39 -22.45
CA GLU A 296 5.86 1.40 -23.40
C GLU A 296 5.85 2.70 -24.20
N ARG A 297 5.89 2.62 -25.53
CA ARG A 297 5.97 3.79 -26.41
C ARG A 297 4.67 4.03 -27.20
N ARG A 298 3.71 3.10 -27.13
CA ARG A 298 2.40 3.29 -27.77
C ARG A 298 1.60 4.31 -26.98
N PHE A 299 1.41 5.50 -27.54
CA PHE A 299 0.72 6.64 -26.89
C PHE A 299 -0.69 6.35 -26.35
N ARG A 300 -1.35 5.30 -26.87
CA ARG A 300 -2.68 4.87 -26.41
C ARG A 300 -2.64 4.02 -25.14
N SER A 301 -1.47 3.55 -24.73
CA SER A 301 -1.32 2.77 -23.51
C SER A 301 -1.22 3.70 -22.30
N ALA A 302 -1.87 3.32 -21.20
CA ALA A 302 -1.73 3.96 -19.90
C ALA A 302 -0.27 3.90 -19.40
N ALA A 303 0.50 2.89 -19.79
CA ALA A 303 1.91 2.75 -19.42
C ALA A 303 2.85 3.64 -20.26
N CYS A 304 2.34 4.46 -21.19
CA CYS A 304 3.19 5.15 -22.15
C CYS A 304 4.10 6.21 -21.52
N ILE A 305 5.37 6.16 -21.90
CA ILE A 305 6.39 7.20 -21.66
C ILE A 305 6.99 7.57 -23.03
N LEU A 306 6.94 8.84 -23.42
CA LEU A 306 7.36 9.26 -24.76
C LEU A 306 8.87 9.21 -24.94
N LEU A 307 9.32 9.17 -26.19
CA LEU A 307 10.74 9.14 -26.49
C LEU A 307 11.41 10.42 -25.98
N GLY A 308 12.51 10.28 -25.24
CA GLY A 308 13.21 11.39 -24.58
C GLY A 308 12.68 11.73 -23.18
N GLU A 309 11.57 11.12 -22.75
CA GLU A 309 11.08 11.18 -21.37
C GLU A 309 11.52 9.95 -20.56
N GLY A 310 11.53 10.11 -19.24
CA GLY A 310 11.92 9.11 -18.25
C GLY A 310 13.14 9.53 -17.44
N ASP A 311 13.38 8.84 -16.33
CA ASP A 311 14.51 9.10 -15.44
C ASP A 311 15.43 7.88 -15.36
N PHE A 312 14.86 6.74 -14.93
CA PHE A 312 15.54 5.46 -14.80
C PHE A 312 14.62 4.33 -15.25
N TYR A 313 15.21 3.20 -15.60
CA TYR A 313 14.45 1.97 -15.81
C TYR A 313 14.47 1.11 -14.53
N TYR A 314 13.28 0.92 -13.96
CA TYR A 314 13.07 0.24 -12.70
C TYR A 314 12.74 -1.25 -12.90
N ASP A 315 13.24 -2.10 -12.02
CA ASP A 315 13.07 -3.56 -12.02
C ASP A 315 11.79 -3.96 -11.27
N GLY A 316 10.92 -4.72 -11.94
CA GLY A 316 9.67 -5.20 -11.35
C GLY A 316 9.80 -6.28 -10.27
N SER A 317 11.00 -6.82 -10.05
CA SER A 317 11.22 -7.90 -9.10
C SER A 317 11.37 -7.43 -7.65
N VAL A 318 11.60 -6.13 -7.41
CA VAL A 318 11.75 -5.54 -6.07
C VAL A 318 11.08 -4.16 -6.05
N VAL A 319 10.04 -4.03 -5.22
CA VAL A 319 9.36 -2.76 -4.94
C VAL A 319 9.20 -2.66 -3.42
N GLY A 320 9.40 -1.48 -2.83
CA GLY A 320 9.27 -1.28 -1.40
C GLY A 320 8.60 0.05 -1.05
N GLY A 321 8.17 0.19 0.20
CA GLY A 321 7.54 1.42 0.67
C GLY A 321 6.82 1.23 2.01
N THR A 322 5.99 2.20 2.38
CA THR A 322 4.94 1.94 3.37
C THR A 322 3.84 1.07 2.74
N PRO A 323 3.04 0.34 3.53
CA PRO A 323 1.92 -0.43 2.99
C PRO A 323 0.96 0.39 2.12
N LEU A 324 0.72 1.65 2.48
CA LEU A 324 -0.15 2.56 1.73
C LEU A 324 0.44 2.94 0.35
N GLU A 325 1.74 3.23 0.29
CA GLU A 325 2.41 3.56 -0.97
C GLU A 325 2.45 2.35 -1.93
N ILE A 326 2.63 1.14 -1.39
CA ILE A 326 2.50 -0.09 -2.18
C ILE A 326 1.06 -0.27 -2.70
N LEU A 327 0.06 0.04 -1.88
CA LEU A 327 -1.35 -0.05 -2.27
C LEU A 327 -1.70 0.94 -3.38
N ASP A 328 -1.23 2.19 -3.28
CA ASP A 328 -1.44 3.24 -4.29
C ASP A 328 -0.83 2.81 -5.64
N PHE A 329 0.39 2.26 -5.63
CA PHE A 329 1.00 1.65 -6.81
C PHE A 329 0.12 0.55 -7.42
N ILE A 330 -0.34 -0.39 -6.59
CA ILE A 330 -1.17 -1.50 -7.06
C ILE A 330 -2.46 -0.97 -7.71
N GLN A 331 -3.11 0.02 -7.11
CA GLN A 331 -4.33 0.59 -7.63
C GLN A 331 -4.11 1.18 -9.03
N GLU A 332 -3.08 2.01 -9.22
CA GLU A 332 -2.77 2.59 -10.54
C GLU A 332 -2.35 1.55 -11.57
N TYR A 333 -1.61 0.52 -11.16
CA TYR A 333 -1.30 -0.62 -12.02
C TYR A 333 -2.57 -1.30 -12.54
N LEU A 334 -3.53 -1.57 -11.65
CA LEU A 334 -4.80 -2.21 -12.01
C LEU A 334 -5.64 -1.33 -12.93
N GLU A 335 -5.74 -0.04 -12.63
CA GLU A 335 -6.46 0.95 -13.46
C GLU A 335 -5.85 1.05 -14.86
N GLY A 336 -4.52 1.20 -14.95
CA GLY A 336 -3.81 1.25 -16.23
C GLY A 336 -3.96 -0.03 -17.05
N MET A 337 -3.94 -1.19 -16.39
CA MET A 337 -4.15 -2.47 -17.06
C MET A 337 -5.59 -2.63 -17.58
N ILE A 338 -6.60 -2.20 -16.81
CA ILE A 338 -8.00 -2.19 -17.25
C ILE A 338 -8.15 -1.29 -18.48
N HIS A 339 -7.62 -0.06 -18.41
CA HIS A 339 -7.63 0.88 -19.52
C HIS A 339 -7.02 0.29 -20.80
N ASP A 340 -5.85 -0.31 -20.71
CA ASP A 340 -5.18 -0.91 -21.87
C ASP A 340 -5.99 -2.05 -22.46
N LYS A 341 -6.53 -2.93 -21.60
CA LYS A 341 -7.34 -4.06 -22.02
C LYS A 341 -8.61 -3.61 -22.74
N GLU A 342 -9.29 -2.58 -22.24
CA GLU A 342 -10.47 -1.97 -22.88
C GLU A 342 -10.15 -1.36 -24.25
N ASN A 343 -8.92 -0.86 -24.42
CA ASN A 343 -8.41 -0.32 -25.69
C ASN A 343 -7.76 -1.38 -26.61
N GLY A 344 -7.85 -2.67 -26.27
CA GLY A 344 -7.24 -3.76 -27.06
C GLY A 344 -5.71 -3.75 -27.03
N LEU A 345 -5.10 -3.15 -26.01
CA LEU A 345 -3.67 -3.11 -25.76
C LEU A 345 -3.30 -4.10 -24.66
N ASN A 346 -2.07 -4.59 -24.72
CA ASN A 346 -1.43 -5.35 -23.65
C ASN A 346 -0.05 -4.75 -23.41
N SER A 347 0.28 -4.53 -22.14
CA SER A 347 1.58 -4.06 -21.67
C SER A 347 2.03 -4.95 -20.50
N THR A 348 3.32 -4.91 -20.18
CA THR A 348 3.88 -5.74 -19.10
C THR A 348 3.74 -5.05 -17.75
N TYR A 349 3.71 -5.83 -16.67
CA TYR A 349 3.77 -5.30 -15.29
C TYR A 349 4.89 -4.26 -15.11
N GLU A 350 6.10 -4.58 -15.58
CA GLU A 350 7.26 -3.69 -15.46
C GLU A 350 7.08 -2.36 -16.21
N ARG A 351 6.34 -2.32 -17.32
CA ARG A 351 6.04 -1.07 -18.03
C ARG A 351 5.09 -0.17 -17.23
N TYR A 352 4.07 -0.74 -16.59
CA TYR A 352 3.20 0.02 -15.69
C TYR A 352 3.95 0.49 -14.45
N LEU A 353 4.84 -0.33 -13.88
CA LEU A 353 5.70 0.08 -12.76
C LEU A 353 6.58 1.28 -13.14
N ASN A 354 7.20 1.22 -14.32
CA ASN A 354 8.03 2.31 -14.81
C ASN A 354 7.21 3.58 -15.07
N LYS A 355 5.98 3.43 -15.58
CA LYS A 355 5.04 4.56 -15.70
C LYS A 355 4.71 5.16 -14.33
N TYR A 356 4.39 4.32 -13.35
CA TYR A 356 4.07 4.75 -12.01
C TYR A 356 5.21 5.54 -11.38
N PHE A 357 6.44 5.02 -11.39
CA PHE A 357 7.58 5.75 -10.83
C PHE A 357 8.02 6.98 -11.64
N PHE A 358 7.67 7.04 -12.92
CA PHE A 358 7.85 8.25 -13.72
C PHE A 358 6.93 9.39 -13.25
N THR A 359 5.68 9.09 -12.88
CA THR A 359 4.70 10.07 -12.38
C THR A 359 4.78 10.29 -10.86
N HIS A 360 5.16 9.26 -10.10
CA HIS A 360 5.27 9.22 -8.65
C HIS A 360 6.73 8.94 -8.28
N LYS A 361 7.52 10.02 -8.14
CA LYS A 361 8.97 9.91 -7.94
C LYS A 361 9.27 9.17 -6.63
N PRO A 362 10.01 8.03 -6.66
CA PRO A 362 10.31 7.27 -5.45
C PRO A 362 11.19 8.08 -4.51
N THR A 363 10.96 7.95 -3.20
CA THR A 363 11.76 8.66 -2.18
C THR A 363 13.12 8.01 -1.94
N LYS A 364 13.33 6.80 -2.47
CA LYS A 364 14.60 6.08 -2.42
C LYS A 364 14.75 5.15 -3.61
N LEU A 365 15.97 5.06 -4.15
CA LEU A 365 16.30 4.12 -5.21
C LEU A 365 17.37 3.17 -4.72
N LEU A 366 17.25 1.88 -5.03
CA LEU A 366 18.26 0.88 -4.76
C LEU A 366 19.13 0.71 -6.00
N SER A 367 20.46 0.70 -5.81
CA SER A 367 21.38 0.40 -6.90
C SER A 367 21.19 -1.02 -7.42
N PRO A 368 21.72 -1.36 -8.61
CA PRO A 368 21.71 -2.74 -9.11
C PRO A 368 22.39 -3.76 -8.19
N GLU A 369 23.17 -3.33 -7.19
CA GLU A 369 23.73 -4.23 -6.17
C GLU A 369 22.63 -4.98 -5.39
N TYR A 370 21.43 -4.39 -5.27
CA TYR A 370 20.29 -4.97 -4.56
C TYR A 370 19.44 -5.93 -5.39
N SER A 371 19.67 -6.02 -6.71
CA SER A 371 19.03 -7.00 -7.60
C SER A 371 19.92 -7.16 -8.84
N TRP A 372 21.00 -7.94 -8.71
CA TRP A 372 21.96 -8.15 -9.80
C TRP A 372 21.64 -9.40 -10.63
N ASP A 373 21.72 -9.32 -11.96
CA ASP A 373 21.60 -10.51 -12.80
C ASP A 373 22.95 -11.22 -12.94
N THR A 374 23.02 -12.48 -12.50
CA THR A 374 24.22 -13.32 -12.59
C THR A 374 24.65 -13.62 -14.03
N ALA A 375 23.79 -13.40 -15.02
CA ALA A 375 24.16 -13.48 -16.44
C ALA A 375 25.03 -12.29 -16.89
N LEU A 376 25.07 -11.19 -16.14
CA LEU A 376 25.92 -10.03 -16.40
C LEU A 376 27.30 -10.19 -15.75
N GLN A 377 28.35 -9.80 -16.48
CA GLN A 377 29.66 -9.61 -15.88
C GLN A 377 29.60 -8.46 -14.86
N LEU A 378 30.25 -8.63 -13.71
CA LEU A 378 30.32 -7.61 -12.68
C LEU A 378 31.24 -6.47 -13.12
N PRO A 379 30.72 -5.26 -13.39
CA PRO A 379 31.55 -4.11 -13.68
C PRO A 379 32.13 -3.53 -12.38
N ALA A 380 33.17 -2.71 -12.49
CA ALA A 380 33.85 -2.11 -11.33
C ALA A 380 32.95 -1.21 -10.45
N GLN A 381 31.82 -0.75 -10.97
CA GLN A 381 30.83 0.05 -10.23
C GLN A 381 29.98 -0.80 -9.27
N ILE A 382 29.92 -2.12 -9.44
CA ILE A 382 29.20 -3.01 -8.53
C ILE A 382 30.19 -3.49 -7.49
N TRP A 383 30.19 -2.86 -6.32
CA TRP A 383 31.16 -3.18 -5.26
C TRP A 383 30.76 -4.41 -4.48
N LEU A 384 29.47 -4.56 -4.19
CA LEU A 384 28.97 -5.66 -3.36
C LEU A 384 27.54 -6.04 -3.71
N VAL A 385 27.33 -7.21 -4.31
CA VAL A 385 25.99 -7.74 -4.59
C VAL A 385 25.30 -8.13 -3.28
N LYS A 386 24.13 -7.56 -3.02
CA LYS A 386 23.26 -7.83 -1.86
C LYS A 386 22.26 -8.93 -2.16
N ALA A 387 21.64 -8.89 -3.33
CA ALA A 387 20.82 -9.99 -3.83
C ALA A 387 21.02 -10.17 -5.32
N ALA A 388 20.99 -11.42 -5.76
CA ALA A 388 21.21 -11.78 -7.15
C ALA A 388 20.04 -12.59 -7.70
N GLN A 389 19.70 -12.36 -8.96
CA GLN A 389 18.79 -13.19 -9.71
C GLN A 389 19.46 -14.52 -10.05
N CYS A 390 18.84 -15.61 -9.59
CA CYS A 390 19.19 -16.94 -10.05
C CYS A 390 18.64 -17.15 -11.46
N SER A 391 19.54 -17.34 -12.42
CA SER A 391 19.22 -17.99 -13.69
C SER A 391 19.46 -19.50 -13.55
N HIS A 392 18.95 -20.31 -14.49
CA HIS A 392 19.12 -21.79 -14.50
C HIS A 392 20.59 -22.27 -14.36
N MET A 393 21.58 -21.38 -14.50
CA MET A 393 23.00 -21.67 -14.28
C MET A 393 23.40 -21.80 -12.80
N CYS A 394 22.69 -21.20 -11.85
CA CYS A 394 23.06 -21.21 -10.41
C CYS A 394 22.90 -22.58 -9.75
N LEU A 395 22.05 -23.47 -10.26
CA LEU A 395 21.76 -24.79 -9.66
C LEU A 395 22.81 -25.86 -10.02
N ARG A 396 23.95 -25.48 -10.62
CA ARG A 396 25.01 -26.40 -11.09
C ARG A 396 26.34 -26.30 -10.33
N THR A 397 26.39 -25.52 -9.26
CA THR A 397 27.53 -25.45 -8.33
C THR A 397 27.08 -25.85 -6.96
#